data_AF-D8SCM1-F1
#
_entry.id   AF-D8SCM1-F1
#
_cell.length_a   1.000
_cell.length_b   1.000
_cell.length_c   1.000
_cell.angle_alpha   90.00
_cell.angle_beta   90.00
_cell.angle_gamma   90.00
#
_symmetry.space_group_name_H-M   'P 1'
#
loop_
_entity.id
_entity.type
_entity.pdbx_description
1 polymer ?
#
loop_
_entity_poly.entity_id
_entity_poly.type
_entity_poly.pdbx_seq_one_letter_code
_entity_poly.pdbx_strand_id
1 'polypeptide(L)'
;LLRACGELKALEEGRRVHAHIEKRGMDKDLYVRYSLIRMYLRCRGASGLADAKRLFFSMKRRDVILWTEMIGAHARLGQSDAALELYKRMRVEGVMPNKVTFLTLLGACSSREKLPDGRVVHKRIVEQGLESDVAVANALLKMYIACGSLEDASTVFEAMKQRDVVSWTTMIMSHGQDGTGKEAALKLFYRMKQLGEKPNNITLVGVLSACAHAGLVEEGCNNFATMHDYFGVRPTLQHYGCMVDLLGRAG
;
A
#
# COMPACT_ATOMS: atom_id res chain seq x y z
N LEU A 1 -9.15 -12.14 27.88
CA LEU A 1 -8.74 -13.45 27.33
C LEU A 1 -8.65 -13.46 25.81
N LEU A 2 -9.74 -13.31 25.04
CA LEU A 2 -9.70 -13.33 23.56
C LEU A 2 -8.67 -12.36 22.95
N ARG A 3 -8.58 -11.13 23.49
CA ARG A 3 -7.58 -10.14 23.07
C ARG A 3 -6.15 -10.67 23.25
N ALA A 4 -5.85 -11.24 24.43
CA ALA A 4 -4.54 -11.80 24.74
C ALA A 4 -4.19 -12.99 23.84
N CYS A 5 -5.15 -13.90 23.56
CA CYS A 5 -4.93 -14.99 22.61
C CYS A 5 -4.56 -14.48 21.22
N GLY A 6 -5.22 -13.40 20.76
CA GLY A 6 -4.92 -12.77 19.48
C GLY A 6 -3.55 -12.07 19.45
N GLU A 7 -3.19 -11.35 20.51
CA GLU A 7 -1.89 -10.67 20.64
C GLU A 7 -0.72 -11.66 20.72
N LEU A 8 -0.90 -12.76 21.47
CA LEU A 8 0.07 -13.84 21.60
C LEU A 8 0.07 -14.84 20.43
N LYS A 9 -0.84 -14.66 19.46
CA LYS A 9 -1.06 -15.59 18.33
C LYS A 9 -1.30 -17.05 18.76
N ALA A 10 -1.88 -17.24 19.95
CA ALA A 10 -2.13 -18.54 20.54
C ALA A 10 -3.43 -19.14 19.98
N LEU A 11 -3.39 -19.67 18.75
CA LEU A 11 -4.57 -20.13 18.02
C LEU A 11 -5.32 -21.27 18.74
N GLU A 12 -4.60 -22.29 19.22
CA GLU A 12 -5.22 -23.44 19.89
C GLU A 12 -5.89 -23.06 21.21
N GLU A 13 -5.27 -22.17 21.99
CA GLU A 13 -5.90 -21.65 23.21
C GLU A 13 -7.09 -20.72 22.87
N GLY A 14 -6.99 -19.97 21.78
CA GLY A 14 -8.13 -19.23 21.23
C GLY A 14 -9.32 -20.13 20.88
N ARG A 15 -9.07 -21.31 20.28
CA ARG A 15 -10.10 -22.32 19.97
C ARG A 15 -10.71 -22.93 21.23
N ARG A 16 -9.91 -23.21 22.25
CA ARG A 16 -10.41 -23.70 23.55
C ARG A 16 -11.32 -22.67 24.22
N VAL A 17 -10.92 -21.39 24.22
CA VAL A 17 -11.75 -20.30 24.72
C VAL A 17 -13.04 -20.16 23.90
N HIS A 18 -12.96 -20.27 22.57
CA HIS A 18 -14.14 -20.24 21.71
C HIS A 18 -15.12 -21.39 22.01
N ALA A 19 -14.64 -22.63 22.11
CA ALA A 19 -15.49 -23.78 22.46
C ALA A 19 -16.16 -23.62 23.83
N HIS A 20 -15.49 -22.97 24.79
CA HIS A 20 -16.08 -22.66 26.09
C HIS A 20 -17.19 -21.59 25.99
N ILE A 21 -16.99 -20.57 25.14
CA ILE A 21 -18.00 -19.53 24.84
C ILE A 21 -19.25 -20.15 24.21
N GLU A 22 -19.09 -21.05 23.24
CA GLU A 22 -20.19 -21.77 22.59
C GLU A 22 -20.96 -22.65 23.59
N LYS A 23 -20.25 -23.41 24.43
CA LYS A 23 -20.87 -24.25 25.47
C LYS A 23 -21.73 -23.45 26.46
N ARG A 24 -21.37 -22.20 26.72
CA ARG A 24 -22.14 -21.29 27.59
C ARG A 24 -23.22 -20.50 26.86
N GLY A 25 -23.38 -20.70 25.55
CA GLY A 25 -24.34 -19.97 24.71
C GLY A 25 -24.05 -18.47 24.59
N MET A 26 -22.82 -18.05 24.94
CA MET A 26 -22.39 -16.64 24.89
C MET A 26 -22.10 -16.18 23.46
N ASP A 27 -21.99 -17.11 22.50
CA ASP A 27 -21.78 -16.82 21.09
C ASP A 27 -22.99 -16.11 20.45
N LYS A 28 -24.17 -16.11 21.09
CA LYS A 28 -25.34 -15.37 20.60
C LYS A 28 -25.13 -13.85 20.61
N ASP A 29 -24.19 -13.37 21.43
CA ASP A 29 -23.83 -11.96 21.51
C ASP A 29 -22.93 -11.55 20.32
N LEU A 30 -23.34 -10.51 19.59
CA LEU A 30 -22.63 -10.00 18.41
C LEU A 30 -21.24 -9.45 18.77
N TYR A 31 -21.07 -8.84 19.94
CA TYR A 31 -19.78 -8.35 20.43
C TYR A 31 -18.81 -9.49 20.72
N VAL A 32 -19.31 -10.60 21.27
CA VAL A 32 -18.52 -11.81 21.51
C VAL A 32 -18.08 -12.41 20.18
N ARG A 33 -18.98 -12.54 19.19
CA ARG A 33 -18.62 -13.00 17.83
C ARG A 33 -17.60 -12.10 17.15
N TYR A 34 -17.79 -10.78 17.23
CA TYR A 34 -16.85 -9.80 16.70
C TYR A 34 -15.45 -9.95 17.33
N SER A 35 -15.40 -10.10 18.66
CA SER A 35 -14.14 -10.31 19.40
C SER A 35 -13.44 -11.63 19.02
N LEU A 36 -14.21 -12.70 18.78
CA LEU A 36 -13.70 -13.98 18.31
C LEU A 36 -13.10 -13.87 16.90
N ILE A 37 -13.81 -13.24 15.96
CA ILE A 37 -13.29 -13.02 14.60
C ILE A 37 -11.97 -12.25 14.67
N ARG A 38 -11.92 -11.17 15.44
CA ARG A 38 -10.69 -10.37 15.60
C ARG A 38 -9.55 -11.15 16.22
N MET A 39 -9.83 -12.03 17.18
CA MET A 39 -8.82 -12.92 17.75
C MET A 39 -8.26 -13.84 16.66
N TYR A 40 -9.13 -14.52 15.92
CA TYR A 40 -8.74 -15.43 14.84
C TYR A 40 -7.96 -14.74 13.71
N LEU A 41 -8.38 -13.54 13.28
CA LEU A 41 -7.68 -12.76 12.27
C LEU A 41 -6.28 -12.31 12.73
N ARG A 42 -6.07 -12.11 14.03
CA ARG A 42 -4.76 -11.76 14.62
C ARG A 42 -3.82 -12.94 14.78
N CYS A 43 -4.33 -14.15 14.94
CA CYS A 43 -3.51 -15.36 15.04
C CYS A 43 -2.71 -15.69 13.77
N ARG A 44 -2.95 -14.96 12.66
CA ARG A 44 -2.25 -15.01 11.35
C ARG A 44 -2.10 -16.42 10.77
N GLY A 45 -2.70 -16.65 9.61
CA GLY A 45 -2.56 -17.89 8.85
C GLY A 45 -3.88 -18.40 8.30
N ALA A 46 -3.81 -19.41 7.43
CA ALA A 46 -4.97 -19.96 6.75
C ALA A 46 -5.99 -20.60 7.72
N SER A 47 -5.51 -21.25 8.79
CA SER A 47 -6.34 -21.92 9.79
C SER A 47 -7.18 -20.94 10.61
N GLY A 48 -6.56 -19.89 11.17
CA GLY A 48 -7.28 -18.83 11.87
C GLY A 48 -8.25 -18.09 10.95
N LEU A 49 -7.86 -17.82 9.69
CA LEU A 49 -8.76 -17.21 8.72
C LEU A 49 -9.98 -18.11 8.41
N ALA A 50 -9.81 -19.43 8.34
CA ALA A 50 -10.94 -20.35 8.15
C ALA A 50 -11.93 -20.28 9.32
N ASP A 51 -11.44 -20.23 10.57
CA ASP A 51 -12.27 -20.09 11.76
C ASP A 51 -13.00 -18.73 11.78
N ALA A 52 -12.30 -17.65 11.46
CA ALA A 52 -12.86 -16.31 11.31
C ALA A 52 -13.96 -16.25 10.22
N LYS A 53 -13.74 -16.87 9.06
CA LYS A 53 -14.71 -16.93 7.96
C LYS A 53 -16.02 -17.60 8.39
N ARG A 54 -15.95 -18.74 9.10
CA ARG A 54 -17.15 -19.45 9.56
C ARG A 54 -18.00 -18.55 10.46
N LEU A 55 -17.38 -17.89 11.43
CA LEU A 55 -18.08 -16.94 12.30
C LEU A 55 -18.62 -15.76 11.51
N PHE A 56 -17.83 -15.18 10.61
CA PHE A 56 -18.20 -14.04 9.79
C PHE A 56 -19.45 -14.31 8.93
N PHE A 57 -19.53 -15.48 8.28
CA PHE A 57 -20.70 -15.82 7.45
C PHE A 57 -21.93 -16.24 8.25
N SER A 58 -21.77 -16.59 9.52
CA SER A 58 -22.90 -16.87 10.43
C SER A 58 -23.58 -15.59 10.98
N MET A 59 -22.94 -14.43 10.84
CA MET A 59 -23.47 -13.16 11.35
C MET A 59 -24.47 -12.55 10.35
N LYS A 60 -25.68 -12.22 10.84
CA LYS A 60 -26.73 -11.56 10.03
C LYS A 60 -26.40 -10.11 9.67
N ARG A 61 -25.72 -9.38 10.57
CA ARG A 61 -25.31 -7.99 10.37
C ARG A 61 -23.81 -7.88 10.63
N ARG A 62 -23.12 -7.22 9.70
CA ARG A 62 -21.67 -7.00 9.71
C ARG A 62 -21.43 -5.54 9.34
N ASP A 63 -20.64 -4.86 10.14
CA ASP A 63 -20.29 -3.47 9.88
C ASP A 63 -19.12 -3.36 8.89
N VAL A 64 -18.87 -2.13 8.43
CA VAL A 64 -17.76 -1.83 7.52
C VAL A 64 -16.42 -2.30 8.07
N ILE A 65 -16.20 -2.19 9.39
CA ILE A 65 -14.93 -2.52 10.03
C ILE A 65 -14.64 -4.02 9.88
N LEU A 66 -15.63 -4.87 10.17
CA LEU A 66 -15.48 -6.32 10.07
C LEU A 66 -15.26 -6.78 8.63
N TRP A 67 -15.96 -6.16 7.67
CA TRP A 67 -15.71 -6.40 6.23
C TRP A 67 -14.27 -6.03 5.85
N THR A 68 -13.81 -4.84 6.22
CA THR A 68 -12.44 -4.39 5.95
C THR A 68 -11.39 -5.30 6.58
N GLU A 69 -11.60 -5.76 7.83
CA GLU A 69 -10.68 -6.68 8.50
C GLU A 69 -10.59 -8.03 7.77
N MET A 70 -11.72 -8.58 7.30
CA MET A 70 -11.75 -9.82 6.51
C MET A 70 -11.06 -9.67 5.15
N ILE A 71 -11.39 -8.60 4.40
CA ILE A 71 -10.74 -8.28 3.13
C ILE A 71 -9.22 -8.15 3.33
N GLY A 72 -8.80 -7.44 4.37
CA GLY A 72 -7.38 -7.25 4.69
C GLY A 72 -6.67 -8.52 5.12
N ALA A 73 -7.37 -9.44 5.80
CA ALA A 73 -6.80 -10.74 6.14
C ALA A 73 -6.50 -11.58 4.90
N HIS A 74 -7.39 -11.56 3.91
CA HIS A 74 -7.14 -12.20 2.61
C HIS A 74 -6.01 -11.54 1.83
N ALA A 75 -6.00 -10.21 1.75
CA ALA A 75 -4.96 -9.45 1.05
C ALA A 75 -3.57 -9.77 1.62
N ARG A 76 -3.41 -9.82 2.96
CA ARG A 76 -2.14 -10.17 3.61
C ARG A 76 -1.66 -11.59 3.36
N LEU A 77 -2.55 -12.51 2.99
CA LEU A 77 -2.21 -13.89 2.61
C LEU A 77 -2.00 -14.05 1.10
N GLY A 78 -1.96 -12.95 0.33
CA GLY A 78 -1.85 -12.99 -1.13
C GLY A 78 -3.11 -13.52 -1.83
N GLN A 79 -4.23 -13.65 -1.13
CA GLN A 79 -5.48 -14.17 -1.66
C GLN A 79 -6.31 -13.03 -2.28
N SER A 80 -5.75 -12.34 -3.28
CA SER A 80 -6.33 -11.12 -3.85
C SER A 80 -7.73 -11.34 -4.43
N ASP A 81 -7.97 -12.46 -5.11
CA ASP A 81 -9.30 -12.80 -5.65
C ASP A 81 -10.37 -12.92 -4.56
N ALA A 82 -10.02 -13.57 -3.45
CA ALA A 82 -10.94 -13.71 -2.34
C ALA A 82 -11.19 -12.37 -1.61
N ALA A 83 -10.19 -11.49 -1.57
CA ALA A 83 -10.36 -10.13 -1.05
C ALA A 83 -11.33 -9.32 -1.92
N LEU A 84 -11.20 -9.40 -3.24
CA LEU A 84 -12.07 -8.73 -4.21
C LEU A 84 -13.49 -9.29 -4.19
N GLU A 85 -13.64 -10.61 -4.03
CA GLU A 85 -14.96 -11.24 -3.92
C GLU A 85 -15.68 -10.81 -2.64
N LEU A 86 -14.98 -10.74 -1.51
CA LEU A 86 -15.54 -10.17 -0.28
C LEU A 86 -15.95 -8.71 -0.46
N TYR A 87 -15.16 -7.91 -1.19
CA TYR A 87 -15.53 -6.53 -1.50
C TYR A 87 -16.79 -6.44 -2.40
N LYS A 88 -16.91 -7.29 -3.42
CA LYS A 88 -18.13 -7.37 -4.24
C LYS A 88 -19.34 -7.70 -3.37
N ARG A 89 -19.21 -8.71 -2.51
CA ARG A 89 -20.27 -9.13 -1.59
C ARG A 89 -20.64 -8.04 -0.57
N MET A 90 -19.66 -7.35 0.01
CA MET A 90 -19.87 -6.21 0.90
C MET A 90 -20.80 -5.17 0.26
N ARG A 91 -20.60 -4.87 -1.02
CA ARG A 91 -21.41 -3.93 -1.78
C ARG A 91 -22.81 -4.46 -2.11
N VAL A 92 -22.92 -5.74 -2.50
CA VAL A 92 -24.23 -6.38 -2.75
C VAL A 92 -25.09 -6.38 -1.49
N GLU A 93 -24.49 -6.55 -0.33
CA GLU A 93 -25.16 -6.45 0.97
C GLU A 93 -25.40 -5.00 1.45
N GLY A 94 -25.16 -4.01 0.60
CA GLY A 94 -25.45 -2.61 0.88
C GLY A 94 -24.48 -1.93 1.87
N VAL A 95 -23.36 -2.56 2.21
CA VAL A 95 -22.36 -1.97 3.10
C VAL A 95 -21.38 -1.13 2.28
N MET A 96 -21.33 0.18 2.57
CA MET A 96 -20.46 1.11 1.85
C MET A 96 -18.98 0.92 2.26
N PRO A 97 -18.07 0.67 1.29
CA PRO A 97 -16.63 0.70 1.51
C PRO A 97 -16.17 2.07 2.02
N ASN A 98 -15.17 2.10 2.91
CA ASN A 98 -14.53 3.33 3.35
C ASN A 98 -13.10 3.43 2.83
N LYS A 99 -12.42 4.54 3.14
CA LYS A 99 -11.00 4.77 2.81
C LYS A 99 -10.10 3.58 3.14
N VAL A 100 -10.25 2.97 4.33
CA VAL A 100 -9.42 1.84 4.77
C VAL A 100 -9.67 0.59 3.91
N THR A 101 -10.92 0.36 3.51
CA THR A 101 -11.26 -0.72 2.55
C THR A 101 -10.53 -0.52 1.23
N PHE A 102 -10.55 0.68 0.66
CA PHE A 102 -9.87 0.95 -0.61
C PHE A 102 -8.35 0.84 -0.52
N LEU A 103 -7.72 1.38 0.52
CA LEU A 103 -6.28 1.20 0.74
C LEU A 103 -5.89 -0.27 0.80
N THR A 104 -6.73 -1.10 1.44
CA THR A 104 -6.54 -2.55 1.52
C THR A 104 -6.67 -3.23 0.15
N LEU A 105 -7.68 -2.85 -0.63
CA LEU A 105 -7.91 -3.40 -1.96
C LEU A 105 -6.82 -3.01 -2.96
N LEU A 106 -6.34 -1.77 -2.92
CA LEU A 106 -5.23 -1.32 -3.77
C LEU A 106 -3.96 -2.13 -3.50
N GLY A 107 -3.68 -2.43 -2.23
CA GLY A 107 -2.60 -3.36 -1.86
C GLY A 107 -2.82 -4.77 -2.42
N ALA A 108 -4.05 -5.29 -2.36
CA ALA A 108 -4.39 -6.60 -2.94
C ALA A 108 -4.26 -6.63 -4.49
N CYS A 109 -4.46 -5.48 -5.14
CA CYS A 109 -4.33 -5.33 -6.59
C CYS A 109 -2.92 -4.96 -7.07
N SER A 110 -1.90 -4.97 -6.20
CA SER A 110 -0.53 -4.56 -6.56
C SER A 110 0.28 -5.68 -7.23
N SER A 111 -0.29 -6.32 -8.26
CA SER A 111 0.41 -7.29 -9.13
C SER A 111 -0.04 -7.12 -10.58
N ARG A 112 0.82 -7.46 -11.55
CA ARG A 112 0.53 -7.30 -12.98
C ARG A 112 -0.79 -7.97 -13.39
N GLU A 113 -1.11 -9.16 -12.86
CA GLU A 113 -2.37 -9.84 -13.20
C GLU A 113 -3.63 -9.13 -12.67
N LYS A 114 -3.48 -8.29 -11.65
CA LYS A 114 -4.59 -7.60 -10.97
C LYS A 114 -4.82 -6.16 -11.46
N LEU A 115 -4.13 -5.72 -12.50
CA LEU A 115 -4.36 -4.40 -13.11
C LEU A 115 -5.83 -4.16 -13.50
N PRO A 116 -6.56 -5.11 -14.13
CA PRO A 116 -7.98 -4.90 -14.46
C PRO A 116 -8.85 -4.66 -13.22
N ASP A 117 -8.64 -5.44 -12.16
CA ASP A 117 -9.35 -5.27 -10.89
C ASP A 117 -8.98 -3.95 -10.21
N GLY A 118 -7.70 -3.57 -10.23
CA GLY A 118 -7.19 -2.29 -9.75
C GLY A 118 -7.89 -1.09 -10.41
N ARG A 119 -8.08 -1.13 -11.74
CA ARG A 119 -8.82 -0.10 -12.49
C ARG A 119 -10.30 -0.03 -12.07
N VAL A 120 -10.95 -1.17 -11.84
CA VAL A 120 -12.34 -1.21 -11.33
C VAL A 120 -12.43 -0.61 -9.93
N VAL A 121 -11.47 -0.91 -9.06
CA VAL A 121 -11.37 -0.31 -7.71
C VAL A 121 -11.13 1.20 -7.81
N HIS A 122 -10.22 1.65 -8.68
CA HIS A 122 -9.95 3.06 -8.92
C HIS A 122 -11.19 3.83 -9.39
N LYS A 123 -11.94 3.27 -10.36
CA LYS A 123 -13.21 3.88 -10.79
C LYS A 123 -14.16 4.10 -9.61
N ARG A 124 -14.27 3.12 -8.69
CA ARG A 124 -15.12 3.28 -7.49
C ARG A 124 -14.58 4.35 -6.53
N ILE A 125 -13.27 4.47 -6.38
CA ILE A 125 -12.65 5.52 -5.56
C ILE A 125 -13.07 6.90 -6.08
N VAL A 126 -13.02 7.10 -7.39
CA VAL A 126 -13.44 8.34 -8.06
C VAL A 126 -14.94 8.60 -7.88
N GLU A 127 -15.78 7.58 -8.04
CA GLU A 127 -17.23 7.70 -7.81
C GLU A 127 -17.58 8.10 -6.36
N GLN A 128 -16.68 7.87 -5.40
CA GLN A 128 -16.84 8.28 -4.00
C GLN A 128 -16.11 9.58 -3.64
N GLY A 129 -15.41 10.23 -4.58
CA GLY A 129 -14.64 11.46 -4.35
C GLY A 129 -13.36 11.26 -3.51
N LEU A 130 -12.95 10.00 -3.31
CA LEU A 130 -11.81 9.65 -2.46
C LEU A 130 -10.45 9.80 -3.16
N GLU A 131 -10.42 10.03 -4.46
CA GLU A 131 -9.21 10.34 -5.24
C GLU A 131 -8.55 11.66 -4.84
N SER A 132 -9.32 12.56 -4.22
CA SER A 132 -8.82 13.82 -3.66
C SER A 132 -8.00 13.63 -2.37
N ASP A 133 -8.13 12.47 -1.71
CA ASP A 133 -7.35 12.14 -0.52
C ASP A 133 -5.94 11.70 -0.89
N VAL A 134 -4.93 12.44 -0.42
CA VAL A 134 -3.51 12.22 -0.77
C VAL A 134 -3.04 10.80 -0.44
N ALA A 135 -3.54 10.19 0.64
CA ALA A 135 -3.13 8.83 0.99
C ALA A 135 -3.72 7.79 0.04
N VAL A 136 -4.97 7.99 -0.42
CA VAL A 136 -5.60 7.13 -1.42
C VAL A 136 -4.95 7.30 -2.78
N ALA A 137 -4.69 8.55 -3.21
CA ALA A 137 -3.99 8.84 -4.45
C ALA A 137 -2.57 8.22 -4.45
N ASN A 138 -1.82 8.35 -3.36
CA ASN A 138 -0.51 7.71 -3.21
C ASN A 138 -0.59 6.18 -3.28
N ALA A 139 -1.65 5.56 -2.74
CA ALA A 139 -1.86 4.12 -2.86
C ALA A 139 -2.21 3.70 -4.30
N LEU A 140 -2.96 4.53 -5.03
CA LEU A 140 -3.23 4.32 -6.46
C LEU A 140 -1.95 4.36 -7.29
N LEU A 141 -1.08 5.35 -7.06
CA LEU A 141 0.24 5.44 -7.71
C LEU A 141 1.03 4.15 -7.50
N LYS A 142 1.18 3.72 -6.25
CA LYS A 142 1.91 2.49 -5.91
C LYS A 142 1.32 1.24 -6.56
N MET A 143 -0.01 1.12 -6.57
CA MET A 143 -0.70 -0.01 -7.20
C MET A 143 -0.44 -0.04 -8.71
N TYR A 144 -0.60 1.09 -9.41
CA TYR A 144 -0.37 1.15 -10.85
C TYR A 144 1.09 0.89 -11.24
N ILE A 145 2.04 1.43 -10.48
CA ILE A 145 3.47 1.16 -10.66
C ILE A 145 3.79 -0.32 -10.45
N ALA A 146 3.26 -0.94 -9.39
CA ALA A 146 3.43 -2.38 -9.15
C ALA A 146 2.80 -3.26 -10.23
N CYS A 147 1.71 -2.79 -10.84
CA CYS A 147 1.09 -3.40 -12.01
C CYS A 147 1.87 -3.17 -13.32
N GLY A 148 2.91 -2.35 -13.32
CA GLY A 148 3.68 -1.98 -14.50
C GLY A 148 2.99 -0.96 -15.41
N SER A 149 1.93 -0.28 -14.95
CA SER A 149 1.22 0.75 -15.72
C SER A 149 1.63 2.15 -15.28
N LEU A 150 2.78 2.61 -15.78
CA LEU A 150 3.32 3.93 -15.46
C LEU A 150 2.49 5.07 -16.07
N GLU A 151 1.78 4.81 -17.17
CA GLU A 151 0.85 5.75 -17.81
C GLU A 151 -0.36 6.06 -16.91
N ASP A 152 -1.00 5.02 -16.35
CA ASP A 152 -2.11 5.19 -15.41
C ASP A 152 -1.61 5.90 -14.14
N ALA A 153 -0.43 5.53 -13.63
CA ALA A 153 0.18 6.20 -12.49
C ALA A 153 0.45 7.69 -12.77
N SER A 154 0.97 8.04 -13.94
CA SER A 154 1.19 9.43 -14.35
C SER A 154 -0.12 10.21 -14.45
N THR A 155 -1.19 9.58 -14.97
CA THR A 155 -2.52 10.18 -15.05
C THR A 155 -3.06 10.50 -13.65
N VAL A 156 -2.96 9.57 -12.71
CA VAL A 156 -3.32 9.82 -11.30
C VAL A 156 -2.48 10.94 -10.73
N PHE A 157 -1.16 10.91 -10.94
CA PHE A 157 -0.25 11.90 -10.40
C PHE A 157 -0.57 13.31 -10.89
N GLU A 158 -0.88 13.50 -12.17
CA GLU A 158 -1.25 14.83 -12.72
C GLU A 158 -2.62 15.30 -12.25
N ALA A 159 -3.57 14.38 -11.98
CA ALA A 159 -4.88 14.72 -11.44
C ALA A 159 -4.86 15.16 -9.96
N MET A 160 -3.80 14.85 -9.21
CA MET A 160 -3.68 15.24 -7.81
C MET A 160 -3.62 16.77 -7.63
N LYS A 161 -4.52 17.32 -6.80
CA LYS A 161 -4.48 18.75 -6.43
C LYS A 161 -3.40 19.06 -5.39
N GLN A 162 -3.20 18.14 -4.45
CA GLN A 162 -2.16 18.20 -3.43
C GLN A 162 -1.26 16.98 -3.60
N ARG A 163 0.05 17.21 -3.56
CA ARG A 163 1.08 16.18 -3.68
C ARG A 163 2.01 16.35 -2.50
N ASP A 164 2.31 15.26 -1.82
CA ASP A 164 3.31 15.26 -0.75
C ASP A 164 4.63 14.68 -1.28
N VAL A 165 5.65 14.71 -0.42
CA VAL A 165 6.96 14.10 -0.71
C VAL A 165 6.82 12.63 -1.13
N VAL A 166 5.82 11.90 -0.62
CA VAL A 166 5.57 10.50 -0.99
C VAL A 166 5.08 10.39 -2.43
N SER A 167 4.17 11.26 -2.88
CA SER A 167 3.71 11.32 -4.28
C SER A 167 4.88 11.52 -5.25
N TRP A 168 5.70 12.54 -4.99
CA TRP A 168 6.87 12.87 -5.82
C TRP A 168 7.90 11.74 -5.83
N THR A 169 8.26 11.24 -4.65
CA THR A 169 9.25 10.17 -4.51
C THR A 169 8.80 8.91 -5.24
N THR A 170 7.51 8.56 -5.13
CA THR A 170 6.95 7.37 -5.78
C THR A 170 7.12 7.45 -7.30
N MET A 171 6.79 8.58 -7.92
CA MET A 171 6.93 8.77 -9.37
C MET A 171 8.40 8.87 -9.83
N ILE A 172 9.24 9.60 -9.09
CA ILE A 172 10.68 9.72 -9.42
C ILE A 172 11.34 8.33 -9.40
N MET A 173 11.07 7.54 -8.35
CA MET A 173 11.61 6.18 -8.23
C MET A 173 11.12 5.25 -9.35
N SER A 174 9.85 5.33 -9.75
CA SER A 174 9.33 4.48 -10.82
C SER A 174 9.94 4.77 -12.19
N HIS A 175 10.42 6.00 -12.41
CA HIS A 175 11.13 6.36 -13.64
C HIS A 175 12.64 6.07 -13.58
N GLY A 176 13.24 6.10 -12.38
CA GLY A 176 14.69 5.92 -12.19
C GLY A 176 15.17 4.47 -12.25
N GLN A 177 14.31 3.48 -12.01
CA GLN A 177 14.72 2.06 -11.86
C GLN A 177 14.96 1.31 -13.19
N ASP A 178 14.24 1.64 -14.25
CA ASP A 178 14.30 0.88 -15.51
C ASP A 178 15.24 1.53 -16.56
N GLY A 179 15.97 2.59 -16.20
CA GLY A 179 16.93 3.30 -17.04
C GLY A 179 16.35 4.06 -18.24
N THR A 180 15.11 3.75 -18.66
CA THR A 180 14.40 4.38 -19.78
C THR A 180 13.66 5.66 -19.39
N GLY A 181 13.39 5.85 -18.09
CA GLY A 181 12.66 7.01 -17.56
C GLY A 181 13.55 8.10 -16.97
N LYS A 182 14.87 8.03 -17.13
CA LYS A 182 15.83 8.92 -16.45
C LYS A 182 15.55 10.42 -16.64
N GLU A 183 15.22 10.87 -17.86
CA GLU A 183 14.88 12.28 -18.10
C GLU A 183 13.55 12.66 -17.43
N ALA A 184 12.57 11.75 -17.39
CA ALA A 184 11.30 11.98 -16.71
C ALA A 184 11.47 12.07 -15.18
N ALA A 185 12.33 11.23 -14.60
CA ALA A 185 12.69 11.28 -13.18
C ALA A 185 13.31 12.63 -12.81
N LEU A 186 14.26 13.12 -13.61
CA LEU A 186 14.89 14.42 -13.38
C LEU A 186 13.92 15.59 -13.57
N LYS A 187 13.07 15.55 -14.61
CA LYS A 187 12.01 16.55 -14.81
C LYS A 187 11.08 16.64 -13.60
N LEU A 188 10.65 15.50 -13.06
CA LEU A 188 9.81 15.45 -11.87
C LEU A 188 10.55 15.99 -10.64
N PHE A 189 11.83 15.66 -10.46
CA PHE A 189 12.65 16.19 -9.37
C PHE A 189 12.81 17.72 -9.45
N TYR A 190 13.07 18.27 -10.63
CA TYR A 190 13.13 19.73 -10.81
C TYR A 190 11.79 20.40 -10.53
N ARG A 191 10.68 19.82 -11.00
CA ARG A 191 9.33 20.32 -10.70
C ARG A 191 9.03 20.29 -9.20
N MET A 192 9.43 19.22 -8.50
CA MET A 192 9.33 19.10 -7.04
C MET A 192 10.04 20.27 -6.35
N LYS A 193 11.29 20.56 -6.73
CA LYS A 193 12.09 21.66 -6.18
C LYS A 193 11.48 23.03 -6.46
N GLN A 194 11.00 23.27 -7.68
CA GLN A 194 10.37 24.54 -8.07
C GLN A 194 9.11 24.85 -7.26
N LEU A 195 8.38 23.81 -6.86
CA LEU A 195 7.20 23.94 -6.00
C LEU A 195 7.55 24.04 -4.50
N GLY A 196 8.83 24.08 -4.15
CA GLY A 196 9.30 24.20 -2.76
C GLY A 196 9.26 22.91 -1.95
N GLU A 197 8.93 21.78 -2.57
CA GLU A 197 8.90 20.48 -1.92
C GLU A 197 10.33 19.95 -1.73
N LYS A 198 10.66 19.53 -0.50
CA LYS A 198 12.02 19.06 -0.18
C LYS A 198 12.15 17.56 -0.45
N PRO A 199 13.13 17.12 -1.26
CA PRO A 199 13.40 15.70 -1.46
C PRO A 199 13.86 15.04 -0.17
N ASN A 200 13.56 13.75 -0.02
CA ASN A 200 14.04 12.93 1.09
C ASN A 200 15.16 11.97 0.64
N ASN A 201 15.68 11.18 1.58
CA ASN A 201 16.68 10.13 1.34
C ASN A 201 16.33 9.23 0.14
N ILE A 202 15.08 8.78 0.04
CA ILE A 202 14.64 7.88 -1.03
C ILE A 202 14.54 8.63 -2.36
N THR A 203 14.05 9.87 -2.36
CA THR A 203 14.00 10.71 -3.58
C THR A 203 15.38 10.87 -4.19
N LEU A 204 16.39 11.17 -3.37
CA LEU A 204 17.76 11.42 -3.82
C LEU A 204 18.44 10.15 -4.34
N VAL A 205 18.18 8.98 -3.76
CA VAL A 205 18.60 7.70 -4.35
C VAL A 205 18.05 7.54 -5.78
N GLY A 206 16.76 7.82 -6.00
CA GLY A 206 16.15 7.74 -7.33
C GLY A 206 16.77 8.71 -8.34
N VAL A 207 17.04 9.94 -7.93
CA VAL A 207 17.68 10.97 -8.75
C VAL A 207 19.11 10.56 -9.13
N LEU A 208 19.92 10.11 -8.17
CA LEU A 208 21.29 9.69 -8.45
C LEU A 208 21.33 8.46 -9.35
N SER A 209 20.41 7.51 -9.17
CA SER A 209 20.27 6.37 -10.08
C SER A 209 19.89 6.81 -11.50
N ALA A 210 18.99 7.78 -11.63
CA ALA A 210 18.63 8.36 -12.93
C ALA A 210 19.84 9.06 -13.58
N CYS A 211 20.63 9.84 -12.82
CA CYS A 211 21.87 10.44 -13.31
C CYS A 211 22.86 9.37 -13.78
N ALA A 212 23.03 8.27 -13.02
CA ALA A 212 23.92 7.17 -13.37
C ALA A 212 23.55 6.51 -14.70
N HIS A 213 22.26 6.20 -14.91
CA HIS A 213 21.77 5.67 -16.18
C HIS A 213 21.76 6.70 -17.32
N ALA A 214 21.78 7.99 -16.99
CA ALA A 214 21.84 9.08 -17.97
C ALA A 214 23.26 9.47 -18.37
N GLY A 215 24.29 9.02 -17.64
CA GLY A 215 25.65 9.52 -17.81
C GLY A 215 25.80 10.99 -17.41
N LEU A 216 24.87 11.52 -16.60
CA LEU A 216 24.87 12.93 -16.17
C LEU A 216 25.75 13.10 -14.93
N VAL A 217 27.06 12.97 -15.12
CA VAL A 217 28.06 12.96 -14.04
C VAL A 217 28.03 14.24 -13.22
N GLU A 218 28.09 15.40 -13.87
CA GLU A 218 28.07 16.70 -13.18
C GLU A 218 26.80 16.89 -12.35
N GLU A 219 25.66 16.54 -12.91
CA GLU A 219 24.36 16.68 -12.25
C GLU A 219 24.22 15.72 -11.05
N GLY A 220 24.69 14.49 -11.19
CA GLY A 220 24.73 13.53 -10.08
C GLY A 220 25.64 13.99 -8.95
N CYS A 221 26.85 14.46 -9.27
CA CYS A 221 27.79 15.02 -8.29
C CYS A 221 27.21 16.26 -7.57
N ASN A 222 26.58 17.18 -8.30
CA ASN A 222 25.96 18.36 -7.72
C ASN A 222 24.79 18.01 -6.79
N ASN A 223 23.92 17.09 -7.21
CA ASN A 223 22.82 16.62 -6.37
C ASN A 223 23.33 15.91 -5.11
N PHE A 224 24.40 15.11 -5.21
CA PHE A 224 25.02 14.46 -4.06
C PHE A 224 25.64 15.46 -3.07
N ALA A 225 26.37 16.46 -3.55
CA ALA A 225 26.99 17.50 -2.71
C ALA A 225 25.93 18.32 -1.96
N THR A 226 24.82 18.65 -2.62
CA THR A 226 23.74 19.47 -2.02
C THR A 226 22.84 18.69 -1.05
N MET A 227 23.00 17.36 -0.93
CA MET A 227 22.18 16.53 -0.03
C MET A 227 22.20 17.00 1.42
N HIS A 228 23.39 17.19 1.99
CA HIS A 228 23.51 17.58 3.39
C HIS A 228 23.19 19.06 3.58
N ASP A 229 23.84 19.91 2.80
CA ASP A 229 23.87 21.35 3.05
C ASP A 229 22.56 22.05 2.66
N TYR A 230 21.90 21.58 1.59
CA TYR A 230 20.68 22.21 1.08
C TYR A 230 19.41 21.44 1.46
N PHE A 231 19.46 20.11 1.43
CA PHE A 231 18.29 19.28 1.74
C PHE A 231 18.25 18.75 3.19
N GLY A 232 19.36 18.86 3.95
CA GLY A 232 19.44 18.31 5.30
C GLY A 232 19.48 16.78 5.36
N VAL A 233 19.75 16.12 4.23
CA VAL A 233 19.77 14.66 4.08
C VAL A 233 21.21 14.17 4.17
N ARG A 234 21.52 13.35 5.18
CA ARG A 234 22.84 12.72 5.29
C ARG A 234 22.99 11.61 4.24
N PRO A 235 24.09 11.57 3.47
CA PRO A 235 24.37 10.46 2.58
C PRO A 235 24.37 9.11 3.30
N THR A 236 23.88 8.09 2.61
CA THR A 236 23.78 6.70 3.11
C THR A 236 24.51 5.79 2.12
N LEU A 237 24.73 4.52 2.51
CA LEU A 237 25.37 3.52 1.63
C LEU A 237 24.71 3.41 0.25
N GLN A 238 23.39 3.58 0.18
CA GLN A 238 22.66 3.56 -1.09
C GLN A 238 23.08 4.71 -2.01
N HIS A 239 23.22 5.92 -1.48
CA HIS A 239 23.66 7.07 -2.26
C HIS A 239 25.10 6.91 -2.75
N TYR A 240 26.00 6.43 -1.90
CA TYR A 240 27.38 6.12 -2.32
C TYR A 240 27.40 5.04 -3.41
N GLY A 241 26.54 4.03 -3.31
CA GLY A 241 26.37 3.02 -4.36
C GLY A 241 25.97 3.62 -5.70
N CYS A 242 25.02 4.57 -5.72
CA CYS A 242 24.66 5.29 -6.94
C CYS A 242 25.82 6.12 -7.52
N MET A 243 26.62 6.75 -6.66
CA MET A 243 27.79 7.53 -7.11
C MET A 243 28.89 6.65 -7.71
N VAL A 244 29.13 5.48 -7.14
CA VAL A 244 30.08 4.50 -7.71
C VAL A 244 29.58 4.01 -9.08
N ASP A 245 28.29 3.69 -9.22
CA ASP A 245 27.72 3.30 -10.53
C ASP A 245 27.80 4.46 -11.55
N LEU A 246 27.51 5.69 -11.14
CA LEU A 246 27.61 6.88 -11.99
C LEU A 246 29.03 7.09 -12.52
N LEU A 247 30.03 7.09 -11.63
CA LEU A 247 31.43 7.34 -12.00
C LEU A 247 32.04 6.16 -12.76
N GLY A 248 31.67 4.93 -12.39
CA GLY A 248 32.16 3.72 -13.05
C GLY A 248 31.64 3.54 -14.48
N ARG A 249 30.51 4.16 -14.86
CA ARG A 249 30.01 4.18 -16.23
C ARG A 249 30.65 5.26 -17.11
N ALA A 250 31.30 6.25 -16.50
CA ALA A 250 31.84 7.41 -17.20
C ALA A 250 33.33 7.28 -17.56
N GLY A 251 34.03 6.29 -17.00
CA GLY A 251 35.43 5.95 -17.31
C GLY A 251 35.57 4.51 -17.79
#